data_AF-A0A838QNX7-F1
#
_entry.id   AF-A0A838QNX7-F1
#
_cell.length_a   1.000
_cell.length_b   1.000
_cell.length_c   1.000
_cell.angle_alpha   90.00
_cell.angle_beta   90.00
_cell.angle_gamma   90.00
#
_symmetry.space_group_name_H-M   'P 1'
#
loop_
_entity.id
_entity.type
_entity.pdbx_description
1 polymer ?
#
loop_
_entity_poly.entity_id
_entity_poly.type
_entity_poly.pdbx_seq_one_letter_code
_entity_poly.pdbx_strand_id
1 'polypeptide(L)'
;MPTERHTRSKKLSKNAQCPCGSGKKYKHCCIDRDFDWVVMDDGRIARSVPVSDEVKEIVSRSLQTGPIFANAPPLELIEYYLVEALKQAGVDPALIYAHEKTRGLPLNPQNIRKVPQKDVDEWEAAIDEYERNTGKKASRRLLSDEDMDGMMRYRPSRW
;
A
#
# COMPACT_ATOMS: atom_id res chain seq x y z
N MET A 1 -7.39 25.99 -24.10
CA MET A 1 -7.82 25.41 -22.81
C MET A 1 -7.48 23.92 -22.84
N PRO A 2 -6.88 23.36 -21.79
CA PRO A 2 -6.33 22.01 -21.86
C PRO A 2 -7.47 21.00 -21.96
N THR A 3 -7.44 20.23 -23.04
CA THR A 3 -8.38 19.14 -23.32
C THR A 3 -8.24 18.06 -22.25
N GLU A 4 -9.26 17.86 -21.43
CA GLU A 4 -9.38 16.66 -20.59
C GLU A 4 -9.38 15.42 -21.50
N ARG A 5 -8.20 14.81 -21.70
CA ARG A 5 -8.17 13.45 -22.23
C ARG A 5 -8.64 12.55 -21.10
N HIS A 6 -9.92 12.19 -21.14
CA HIS A 6 -10.38 10.95 -20.53
C HIS A 6 -9.57 9.83 -21.19
N THR A 7 -8.44 9.48 -20.57
CA THR A 7 -7.60 8.39 -21.07
C THR A 7 -8.44 7.14 -20.93
N ARG A 8 -8.86 6.55 -22.06
CA ARG A 8 -9.62 5.32 -22.00
C ARG A 8 -8.68 4.28 -21.41
N SER A 9 -9.23 3.44 -20.56
CA SER A 9 -8.51 2.32 -19.99
C SER A 9 -9.34 1.07 -20.20
N LYS A 10 -8.64 -0.04 -20.48
CA LYS A 10 -9.26 -1.35 -20.67
C LYS A 10 -8.73 -2.28 -19.59
N LYS A 11 -9.58 -3.16 -19.06
CA LYS A 11 -9.14 -4.20 -18.14
C LYS A 11 -8.05 -5.07 -18.78
N LEU A 12 -7.01 -5.39 -18.01
CA LEU A 12 -5.96 -6.29 -18.44
C LEU A 12 -6.54 -7.68 -18.75
N SER A 13 -6.06 -8.30 -19.83
CA SER A 13 -6.48 -9.66 -20.18
C SER A 13 -6.19 -10.65 -19.06
N LYS A 14 -7.19 -11.50 -18.74
CA LYS A 14 -7.09 -12.55 -17.72
C LYS A 14 -5.89 -13.50 -17.92
N ASN A 15 -5.50 -13.73 -19.17
CA ASN A 15 -4.40 -14.64 -19.52
C ASN A 15 -3.03 -13.94 -19.61
N ALA A 16 -2.98 -12.61 -19.49
CA ALA A 16 -1.72 -11.88 -19.48
C ALA A 16 -0.89 -12.23 -18.24
N GLN A 17 0.43 -11.99 -18.31
CA GLN A 17 1.29 -12.06 -17.14
C GLN A 17 0.86 -11.01 -16.11
N CYS A 18 0.85 -11.37 -14.83
CA CYS A 18 0.41 -10.45 -13.80
C CYS A 18 1.45 -9.33 -13.58
N PRO A 19 1.06 -8.05 -13.64
CA PRO A 19 2.00 -6.92 -13.52
C PRO A 19 2.66 -6.77 -12.14
N CYS A 20 2.20 -7.51 -11.12
CA CYS A 20 2.85 -7.51 -9.80
C CYS A 20 4.21 -8.20 -9.79
N GLY A 21 4.61 -8.90 -10.87
CA GLY A 21 5.90 -9.57 -10.94
C GLY A 21 5.94 -10.94 -10.26
N SER A 22 4.78 -11.56 -9.98
CA SER A 22 4.70 -12.91 -9.39
C SER A 22 5.05 -14.04 -10.36
N GLY A 23 5.18 -13.75 -11.66
CA GLY A 23 5.35 -14.77 -12.72
C GLY A 23 4.10 -15.60 -13.03
N LYS A 24 2.97 -15.35 -12.34
CA LYS A 24 1.68 -16.02 -12.56
C LYS A 24 0.84 -15.25 -13.59
N LYS A 25 -0.08 -15.93 -14.27
CA LYS A 25 -1.12 -15.28 -15.09
C LYS A 25 -2.02 -14.41 -14.20
N TYR A 26 -2.53 -13.29 -14.71
CA TYR A 26 -3.37 -12.36 -13.95
C TYR A 26 -4.55 -13.07 -13.25
N LYS A 27 -5.25 -13.96 -13.97
CA LYS A 27 -6.35 -14.77 -13.43
C LYS A 27 -6.00 -15.75 -12.30
N HIS A 28 -4.71 -15.98 -12.06
CA HIS A 28 -4.20 -16.88 -11.01
C HIS A 28 -3.40 -16.10 -9.95
N CYS A 29 -3.50 -14.77 -9.93
CA CYS A 29 -2.75 -13.93 -9.01
C CYS A 29 -3.59 -12.79 -8.43
N CYS A 30 -3.72 -11.67 -9.14
CA CYS A 30 -4.37 -10.47 -8.59
C CYS A 30 -5.81 -10.28 -9.05
N ILE A 31 -6.43 -11.21 -9.79
CA ILE A 31 -7.74 -10.98 -10.40
C ILE A 31 -8.88 -10.83 -9.38
N ASP A 32 -8.79 -11.53 -8.24
CA ASP A 32 -9.82 -11.52 -7.18
C ASP A 32 -9.52 -10.50 -6.07
N ARG A 33 -8.59 -9.57 -6.35
CA ARG A 33 -8.23 -8.47 -5.46
C ARG A 33 -9.19 -7.29 -5.66
N ASP A 34 -9.25 -6.41 -4.67
CA ASP A 34 -10.14 -5.24 -4.67
C ASP A 34 -9.53 -4.08 -5.46
N PHE A 35 -8.92 -4.38 -6.61
CA PHE A 35 -8.38 -3.46 -7.58
C PHE A 35 -8.29 -4.14 -8.96
N ASP A 36 -8.27 -3.34 -10.02
CA ASP A 36 -8.10 -3.83 -11.39
C ASP A 36 -6.73 -3.43 -11.94
N TRP A 37 -6.09 -4.32 -12.71
CA TRP A 37 -5.03 -3.91 -13.63
C TRP A 37 -5.68 -3.40 -14.92
N VAL A 38 -5.29 -2.21 -15.35
CA VAL A 38 -5.80 -1.57 -16.56
C VAL A 38 -4.67 -1.22 -17.51
N VAL A 39 -4.96 -1.30 -18.81
CA VAL A 39 -4.08 -0.85 -19.90
C VAL A 39 -4.61 0.50 -20.37
N MET A 40 -3.78 1.52 -20.24
CA MET A 40 -4.05 2.88 -20.71
C MET A 40 -3.91 2.95 -22.24
N ASP A 41 -4.47 3.98 -22.86
CA ASP A 41 -4.39 4.19 -24.32
C ASP A 41 -2.94 4.27 -24.87
N ASP A 42 -1.97 4.70 -24.05
CA ASP A 42 -0.55 4.75 -24.40
C ASP A 42 0.20 3.43 -24.15
N GLY A 43 -0.52 2.36 -23.83
CA GLY A 43 0.04 1.03 -23.55
C GLY A 43 0.61 0.86 -22.14
N ARG A 44 0.66 1.91 -21.30
CA ARG A 44 1.08 1.76 -19.91
C ARG A 44 0.08 0.92 -19.14
N ILE A 45 0.60 0.04 -18.29
CA ILE A 45 -0.21 -0.73 -17.35
C ILE A 45 -0.26 0.03 -16.03
N ALA A 46 -1.46 0.26 -15.53
CA ALA A 46 -1.71 0.95 -14.26
C ALA A 46 -2.62 0.12 -13.36
N ARG A 47 -2.53 0.38 -12.05
CA ARG A 47 -3.44 -0.17 -11.05
C ARG A 47 -4.58 0.80 -10.80
N SER A 48 -5.82 0.35 -10.97
CA SER A 48 -7.03 1.10 -10.65
C SER A 48 -7.59 0.62 -9.31
N VAL A 49 -7.54 1.48 -8.29
CA VAL A 49 -8.01 1.18 -6.92
C VAL A 49 -9.28 1.99 -6.66
N PRO A 50 -10.38 1.36 -6.23
CA PRO A 50 -11.60 2.08 -5.88
C PRO A 50 -11.39 2.91 -4.62
N VAL A 51 -11.86 4.15 -4.66
CA VAL A 51 -11.85 5.12 -3.56
C VAL A 51 -13.27 5.64 -3.31
N SER A 52 -13.56 6.07 -2.09
CA SER A 52 -14.86 6.67 -1.72
C SER A 52 -15.07 8.01 -2.41
N ASP A 53 -16.33 8.44 -2.53
CA ASP A 53 -16.65 9.74 -3.16
C ASP A 53 -16.10 10.92 -2.35
N GLU A 54 -16.04 10.79 -1.01
CA GLU A 54 -15.35 11.74 -0.14
C GLU A 54 -13.87 11.91 -0.52
N VAL A 55 -13.14 10.79 -0.69
CA VAL A 55 -11.73 10.84 -1.09
C VAL A 55 -11.59 11.42 -2.50
N LYS A 56 -12.50 11.10 -3.43
CA LYS A 56 -12.49 11.70 -4.77
C LYS A 56 -12.65 13.22 -4.71
N GLU A 57 -13.53 13.73 -3.85
CA GLU A 57 -13.74 15.16 -3.70
C GLU A 57 -12.48 15.85 -3.14
N ILE A 58 -11.89 15.28 -2.08
CA ILE A 58 -10.65 15.79 -1.49
C ILE A 58 -9.53 15.83 -2.53
N VAL A 59 -9.31 14.72 -3.24
CA VAL A 59 -8.30 14.61 -4.29
C VAL A 59 -8.54 15.62 -5.42
N SER A 60 -9.79 15.73 -5.88
CA SER A 60 -10.16 16.65 -6.96
C SER A 60 -9.92 18.11 -6.56
N ARG A 61 -10.21 18.46 -5.30
CA ARG A 61 -9.95 19.79 -4.76
C ARG A 61 -8.45 20.08 -4.67
N SER A 62 -7.67 19.15 -4.14
CA SER A 62 -6.21 19.30 -4.06
C SER A 62 -5.56 19.47 -5.43
N LEU A 63 -6.01 18.72 -6.44
CA LEU A 63 -5.47 18.81 -7.80
C LEU A 63 -5.73 20.16 -8.49
N GLN A 64 -6.71 20.93 -8.05
CA GLN A 64 -6.95 22.29 -8.57
C GLN A 64 -5.86 23.28 -8.12
N THR A 65 -5.22 23.04 -6.98
CA THR A 65 -4.21 23.94 -6.40
C THR A 65 -2.78 23.43 -6.61
N GLY A 66 -2.59 22.18 -7.03
CA GLY A 66 -1.30 21.60 -7.37
C GLY A 66 -1.22 20.09 -7.13
N PRO A 67 -0.02 19.50 -7.16
CA PRO A 67 0.17 18.11 -6.76
C PRO A 67 -0.31 17.87 -5.32
N ILE A 68 -1.04 16.77 -5.09
CA ILE A 68 -1.68 16.45 -3.80
C ILE A 68 -0.66 16.36 -2.65
N PHE A 69 0.60 16.04 -2.97
CA PHE A 69 1.70 15.90 -2.01
C PHE A 69 2.81 16.93 -2.22
N ALA A 70 2.51 18.10 -2.79
CA ALA A 70 3.53 19.12 -3.10
C ALA A 70 4.37 19.56 -1.87
N ASN A 71 3.75 19.56 -0.68
CA ASN A 71 4.40 19.94 0.57
C ASN A 71 4.67 18.72 1.49
N ALA A 72 4.58 17.50 0.98
CA ALA A 72 4.89 16.32 1.77
C ALA A 72 6.41 16.26 2.06
N PRO A 73 6.82 15.80 3.25
CA PRO A 73 8.23 15.51 3.51
C PRO A 73 8.75 14.41 2.56
N PRO A 74 10.08 14.27 2.41
CA PRO A 74 10.68 13.17 1.65
C PRO A 74 10.17 11.80 2.14
N LEU A 75 10.09 10.83 1.22
CA LEU A 75 9.53 9.51 1.51
C LEU A 75 10.26 8.83 2.66
N GLU A 76 11.59 8.94 2.72
CA GLU A 76 12.43 8.35 3.76
C GLU A 76 12.09 8.90 5.15
N LEU A 77 11.70 10.18 5.22
CA LEU A 77 11.27 10.80 6.47
C LEU A 77 9.86 10.33 6.86
N ILE A 78 8.96 10.11 5.89
CA ILE A 78 7.65 9.50 6.12
C ILE A 78 7.83 8.08 6.65
N GLU A 79 8.69 7.27 6.02
CA GLU A 79 9.00 5.89 6.46
C GLU A 79 9.55 5.88 7.89
N TYR A 80 10.49 6.78 8.21
CA TYR A 80 11.02 6.92 9.56
C TYR A 80 9.92 7.19 10.60
N TYR A 81 9.07 8.20 10.36
CA TYR A 81 8.00 8.52 11.31
C TYR A 81 6.94 7.43 11.41
N LEU A 82 6.68 6.72 10.32
CA LEU A 82 5.78 5.58 10.31
C LEU A 82 6.29 4.47 11.23
N VAL A 83 7.58 4.14 11.16
CA VAL A 83 8.22 3.14 12.04
C VAL A 83 8.17 3.58 13.51
N GLU A 84 8.48 4.85 13.80
CA GLU A 84 8.43 5.36 15.18
C GLU A 84 6.99 5.35 15.74
N ALA A 85 6.00 5.70 14.91
CA ALA A 85 4.60 5.61 15.28
C ALA A 85 4.17 4.17 15.59
N LEU A 86 4.61 3.18 14.77
CA LEU A 86 4.33 1.76 15.00
C LEU A 86 4.96 1.27 16.32
N LYS A 87 6.21 1.65 16.60
CA LYS A 87 6.89 1.31 17.85
C LYS A 87 6.15 1.88 19.07
N GLN A 88 5.77 3.16 19.01
CA GLN A 88 5.05 3.80 20.11
C GLN A 88 3.65 3.23 20.31
N ALA A 89 2.98 2.81 19.24
CA ALA A 89 1.70 2.12 19.30
C ALA A 89 1.81 0.69 19.87
N GLY A 90 3.02 0.18 20.13
CA GLY A 90 3.23 -1.16 20.67
C GLY A 90 2.95 -2.26 19.64
N VAL A 91 3.03 -1.94 18.34
CA VAL A 91 2.87 -2.93 17.28
C VAL A 91 3.96 -3.99 17.40
N ASP A 92 3.59 -5.24 17.10
CA ASP A 92 4.50 -6.38 17.13
C ASP A 92 5.77 -6.08 16.30
N PRO A 93 6.97 -6.18 16.89
CA PRO A 93 8.23 -5.94 16.18
C PRO A 93 8.41 -6.75 14.89
N ALA A 94 7.79 -7.92 14.76
CA ALA A 94 7.84 -8.70 13.53
C ALA A 94 7.09 -8.01 12.36
N LEU A 95 5.99 -7.32 12.67
CA LEU A 95 5.22 -6.55 11.68
C LEU A 95 5.94 -5.26 11.29
N ILE A 96 6.62 -4.62 12.26
CA ILE A 96 7.50 -3.48 12.00
C ILE A 96 8.65 -3.90 11.08
N TYR A 97 9.29 -5.03 11.37
CA TYR A 97 10.34 -5.60 10.52
C TYR A 97 9.85 -5.88 9.10
N ALA A 98 8.67 -6.46 8.95
CA ALA A 98 8.08 -6.74 7.64
C ALA A 98 7.85 -5.45 6.84
N HIS A 99 7.36 -4.38 7.49
CA HIS A 99 7.24 -3.06 6.88
C HIS A 99 8.59 -2.51 6.42
N GLU A 100 9.60 -2.48 7.29
CA GLU A 100 10.95 -1.98 6.95
C GLU A 100 11.61 -2.76 5.80
N LYS A 101 11.43 -4.10 5.80
CA LYS A 101 12.01 -4.99 4.80
C LYS A 101 11.36 -4.83 3.43
N THR A 102 10.03 -4.75 3.40
CA THR A 102 9.26 -4.69 2.14
C THR A 102 9.11 -3.26 1.62
N ARG A 103 9.28 -2.25 2.48
CA ARG A 103 8.92 -0.85 2.24
C ARG A 103 7.48 -0.69 1.74
N GLY A 104 6.63 -1.65 2.06
CA GLY A 104 5.21 -1.67 1.71
C GLY A 104 4.36 -0.98 2.78
N LEU A 105 3.09 -0.71 2.47
CA LEU A 105 2.15 -0.24 3.49
C LEU A 105 1.94 -1.32 4.56
N PRO A 106 1.94 -0.96 5.86
CA PRO A 106 1.52 -1.88 6.91
C PRO A 106 0.14 -2.47 6.62
N LEU A 107 0.03 -3.80 6.64
CA LEU A 107 -1.20 -4.48 6.23
C LEU A 107 -2.27 -4.39 7.32
N ASN A 108 -3.46 -3.96 6.93
CA ASN A 108 -4.66 -3.84 7.77
C ASN A 108 -5.88 -4.42 7.04
N PRO A 109 -7.01 -4.67 7.72
CA PRO A 109 -8.22 -5.19 7.09
C PRO A 109 -8.71 -4.35 5.89
N GLN A 110 -8.47 -3.05 5.90
CA GLN A 110 -8.93 -2.09 4.89
C GLN A 110 -8.08 -2.13 3.60
N ASN A 111 -6.80 -2.52 3.68
CA ASN A 111 -5.86 -2.46 2.56
C ASN A 111 -5.38 -3.83 2.06
N ILE A 112 -5.50 -4.90 2.84
CA ILE A 112 -4.91 -6.20 2.50
C ILE A 112 -5.42 -6.73 1.16
N ARG A 113 -6.69 -6.49 0.83
CA ARG A 113 -7.27 -6.90 -0.47
C ARG A 113 -6.95 -5.96 -1.62
N LYS A 114 -6.46 -4.76 -1.34
CA LYS A 114 -6.08 -3.72 -2.32
C LYS A 114 -4.60 -3.77 -2.71
N VAL A 115 -3.82 -4.63 -2.08
CA VAL A 115 -2.42 -4.89 -2.44
C VAL A 115 -2.30 -6.18 -3.28
N PRO A 116 -1.30 -6.25 -4.19
CA PRO A 116 -0.96 -7.47 -4.91
C PRO A 116 -0.71 -8.65 -3.96
N GLN A 117 -1.03 -9.87 -4.42
CA GLN A 117 -0.74 -11.08 -3.66
C GLN A 117 0.77 -11.23 -3.37
N LYS A 118 1.62 -10.87 -4.34
CA LYS A 118 3.08 -10.95 -4.17
C LYS A 118 3.55 -10.13 -2.97
N ASP A 119 3.04 -8.91 -2.80
CA ASP A 119 3.42 -8.03 -1.72
C ASP A 119 2.98 -8.60 -0.36
N VAL A 120 1.84 -9.29 -0.31
CA VAL A 120 1.40 -10.06 0.89
C VAL A 120 2.32 -11.24 1.15
N ASP A 121 2.70 -11.99 0.10
CA ASP A 121 3.61 -13.13 0.23
C ASP A 121 5.00 -12.68 0.72
N GLU A 122 5.50 -11.53 0.24
CA GLU A 122 6.77 -10.92 0.68
C GLU A 122 6.70 -10.43 2.13
N TRP A 123 5.57 -9.87 2.55
CA TRP A 123 5.33 -9.48 3.94
C TRP A 123 5.38 -10.69 4.88
N GLU A 124 4.65 -11.77 4.57
CA GLU A 124 4.68 -13.01 5.36
C GLU A 124 6.09 -13.64 5.39
N ALA A 125 6.79 -13.63 4.26
CA ALA A 125 8.17 -14.13 4.20
C ALA A 125 9.13 -13.32 5.09
N ALA A 126 8.93 -12.01 5.20
CA ALA A 126 9.70 -11.16 6.10
C ALA A 126 9.38 -11.44 7.59
N ILE A 127 8.12 -11.75 7.92
CA ILE A 127 7.75 -12.21 9.27
C ILE A 127 8.45 -13.53 9.59
N ASP A 128 8.41 -14.49 8.66
CA ASP A 128 9.09 -15.78 8.85
C ASP A 128 10.60 -15.60 9.03
N GLU A 129 11.22 -14.66 8.30
CA GLU A 129 12.62 -14.28 8.46
C GLU A 129 12.89 -13.72 9.86
N TYR A 130 12.03 -12.84 10.36
CA TYR A 130 12.13 -12.31 11.73
C TYR A 130 12.05 -13.42 12.79
N GLU A 131 11.08 -14.34 12.67
CA GLU A 131 10.95 -15.46 13.61
C GLU A 131 12.21 -16.35 13.61
N ARG A 132 12.76 -16.66 12.43
CA ARG A 132 13.99 -17.44 12.31
C ARG A 132 15.19 -16.75 12.95
N ASN A 133 15.33 -15.44 12.74
CA ASN A 133 16.48 -14.69 13.22
C ASN A 133 16.44 -14.40 14.73
N THR A 134 15.25 -14.28 15.31
CA THR A 134 15.08 -13.87 16.72
C THR A 134 14.63 -15.00 17.65
N GLY A 135 14.07 -16.09 17.10
CA GLY A 135 13.40 -17.15 17.86
C GLY A 135 12.06 -16.72 18.49
N LYS A 136 11.64 -15.46 18.32
CA LYS A 136 10.38 -14.94 18.86
C LYS A 136 9.25 -15.22 17.88
N LYS A 137 8.11 -15.67 18.40
CA LYS A 137 6.91 -15.87 17.59
C LYS A 137 6.18 -14.57 17.33
N ALA A 138 5.84 -14.35 16.06
CA ALA A 138 5.06 -13.21 15.63
C ALA A 138 3.57 -13.49 15.84
N SER A 139 2.83 -12.44 16.16
CA SER A 139 1.36 -12.45 16.23
C SER A 139 0.71 -12.80 14.89
N ARG A 140 1.38 -12.52 13.76
CA ARG A 140 0.88 -12.70 12.38
C ARG A 140 -0.52 -12.08 12.16
N ARG A 141 -0.89 -11.07 12.96
CA ARG A 141 -2.16 -10.36 12.81
C ARG A 141 -1.98 -9.18 11.86
N LEU A 142 -3.09 -8.72 11.28
CA LEU A 142 -3.15 -7.42 10.64
C LEU A 142 -3.14 -6.31 11.69
N LEU A 143 -2.69 -5.13 11.30
CA LEU A 143 -2.81 -3.95 12.15
C LEU A 143 -4.30 -3.70 12.44
N SER A 144 -4.61 -3.55 13.72
CA SER A 144 -5.96 -3.28 14.20
C SER A 144 -6.26 -1.79 14.10
N ASP A 145 -7.53 -1.42 14.23
CA ASP A 145 -7.92 -0.01 14.33
C ASP A 145 -7.25 0.67 15.55
N GLU A 146 -7.00 -0.07 16.63
CA GLU A 146 -6.26 0.43 17.79
C GLU A 146 -4.80 0.75 17.47
N ASP A 147 -4.12 -0.09 16.68
CA ASP A 147 -2.75 0.21 16.22
C ASP A 147 -2.76 1.48 15.36
N MET A 148 -3.72 1.58 14.43
CA MET A 148 -3.84 2.72 13.53
C MET A 148 -4.11 4.02 14.32
N ASP A 149 -5.02 3.97 15.29
CA ASP A 149 -5.29 5.10 16.20
C ASP A 149 -4.07 5.44 17.05
N GLY A 150 -3.33 4.43 17.52
CA GLY A 150 -2.06 4.60 18.21
C GLY A 150 -1.04 5.35 17.38
N MET A 151 -0.91 4.98 16.10
CA MET A 151 -0.03 5.65 15.14
C MET A 151 -0.47 7.09 14.86
N MET A 152 -1.77 7.36 14.73
CA MET A 152 -2.28 8.72 14.50
C MET A 152 -2.07 9.65 15.71
N ARG A 153 -1.96 9.10 16.92
CA ARG A 153 -1.61 9.85 18.13
C ARG A 153 -0.12 10.17 18.23
N TYR A 154 0.73 9.56 17.38
CA TYR A 154 2.15 9.86 17.34
C TYR A 154 2.38 11.34 17.03
N ARG A 155 3.06 12.03 17.94
CA ARG A 155 3.51 13.41 17.73
C ARG A 155 5.03 13.40 17.72
N PRO A 156 5.67 13.60 16.55
CA PRO A 156 7.12 13.75 16.50
C PRO A 156 7.53 14.90 17.42
N SER A 157 8.56 14.68 18.23
CA SER A 157 8.97 15.59 19.31
C SER A 157 9.47 16.96 18.84
N ARG A 158 9.54 17.20 17.53
CA ARG A 158 9.90 18.47 16.89
C ARG A 158 9.20 18.59 15.53
N TRP A 159 8.31 19.57 15.43
CA TRP A 159 7.88 20.25 14.22
C TRP A 159 7.91 21.75 14.49
#